data_AF-A0A9Q8FRB8-F1
#
_entry.id   AF-A0A9Q8FRB8-F1
#
_cell.length_a   1.000
_cell.length_b   1.000
_cell.length_c   1.000
_cell.angle_alpha   90.00
_cell.angle_beta   90.00
_cell.angle_gamma   90.00
#
_symmetry.space_group_name_H-M   'P 1'
#
loop_
_entity.id
_entity.type
_entity.pdbx_description
1 polymer ?
#
loop_
_entity_poly.entity_id
_entity_poly.type
_entity_poly.pdbx_seq_one_letter_code
_entity_poly.pdbx_strand_id
1 'polypeptide(L)' 'MFDLKTEMNMSIHREIERYLEKHYQLYFNKQIKMKVTHLVDKGYYYQFHLWRGNVLSISETVWKDDLRGKAE' A
#
# COMPACT_ATOMS: atom_id res chain seq x y z
N MET A 1 20.21 16.20 -2.10
CA MET A 1 19.16 16.59 -1.13
C MET A 1 17.90 15.87 -1.56
N PHE A 2 17.44 14.87 -0.80
CA PHE A 2 16.14 14.26 -1.04
C PHE A 2 15.05 15.14 -0.41
N ASP A 3 13.95 15.34 -1.14
CA ASP A 3 12.82 16.17 -0.73
C ASP A 3 12.01 15.42 0.36
N LEU A 4 11.67 16.11 1.46
CA LEU A 4 10.86 15.59 2.58
C LEU A 4 9.54 14.95 2.10
N LYS A 5 8.95 15.46 1.01
CA LYS A 5 7.77 14.85 0.39
C LYS A 5 8.05 13.46 -0.18
N THR A 6 9.23 13.23 -0.75
CA THR A 6 9.63 11.93 -1.30
C THR A 6 9.84 10.89 -0.19
N GLU A 7 10.44 11.30 0.94
CA GLU A 7 10.63 10.41 2.10
C GLU A 7 9.30 10.03 2.76
N MET A 8 8.40 10.99 2.98
CA MET A 8 7.05 10.70 3.48
C MET A 8 6.27 9.76 2.55
N ASN A 9 6.35 9.99 1.24
CA ASN A 9 5.71 9.11 0.26
C ASN A 9 6.26 7.68 0.35
N MET A 10 7.58 7.49 0.46
CA MET A 10 8.18 6.16 0.60
C MET A 10 7.72 5.42 1.88
N SER A 11 7.42 6.15 2.97
CA SER A 11 6.86 5.58 4.19
C SER A 11 5.46 5.01 3.96
N ILE A 12 4.56 5.78 3.32
CA ILE A 12 3.19 5.32 3.03
C ILE A 12 3.18 4.14 2.07
N HIS A 13 4.06 4.10 1.06
CA HIS A 13 4.15 2.93 0.17
C HIS A 13 4.39 1.65 0.97
N ARG A 14 5.35 1.68 1.90
CA ARG A 14 5.68 0.51 2.75
C ARG A 14 4.54 0.14 3.70
N GLU A 15 3.81 1.11 4.23
CA GLU A 15 2.65 0.83 5.08
C GLU A 15 1.54 0.10 4.30
N ILE A 16 1.23 0.57 3.10
CA ILE A 16 0.24 -0.06 2.21
C ILE A 16 0.70 -1.46 1.82
N GLU A 17 1.97 -1.61 1.40
CA GLU A 17 2.55 -2.91 1.06
C GLU A 17 2.42 -3.89 2.22
N ARG A 18 2.85 -3.51 3.43
CA ARG A 18 2.76 -4.39 4.62
C ARG A 18 1.32 -4.72 4.99
N TYR A 19 0.40 -3.77 4.88
CA TYR A 19 -1.03 -4.00 5.10
C TYR A 19 -1.56 -5.07 4.14
N LEU A 20 -1.30 -4.91 2.84
CA LEU A 20 -1.77 -5.85 1.82
C LEU A 20 -1.11 -7.23 1.94
N GLU A 21 0.20 -7.28 2.20
CA GLU A 21 0.91 -8.54 2.44
C GLU A 21 0.34 -9.30 3.64
N LYS A 22 0.07 -8.59 4.75
CA LYS A 22 -0.57 -9.19 5.94
C LYS A 22 -2.00 -9.64 5.66
N HIS A 23 -2.78 -8.82 4.96
CA HIS A 23 -4.15 -9.15 4.57
C HIS A 23 -4.17 -10.44 3.74
N TYR A 24 -3.29 -10.55 2.74
CA TYR A 24 -3.21 -11.73 1.89
C TYR A 24 -2.71 -12.98 2.63
N GLN A 25 -1.74 -12.82 3.52
CA GLN A 25 -1.29 -13.91 4.37
C GLN A 25 -2.41 -14.41 5.29
N LEU A 26 -3.19 -13.51 5.90
CA LEU A 26 -4.27 -13.86 6.83
C LEU A 26 -5.42 -14.58 6.11
N TYR A 27 -5.91 -14.03 5.00
CA TYR A 27 -7.15 -14.52 4.36
C TYR A 27 -6.92 -15.59 3.29
N PHE A 28 -5.71 -15.68 2.73
CA PHE A 28 -5.41 -16.60 1.63
C PHE A 28 -4.25 -17.55 1.92
N ASN A 29 -3.59 -17.46 3.09
CA ASN A 29 -2.39 -18.22 3.46
C ASN A 29 -1.29 -18.17 2.38
N LYS A 30 -1.16 -17.01 1.73
CA LYS A 30 -0.19 -16.78 0.65
C LYS A 30 0.74 -15.63 1.02
N GLN A 31 2.03 -15.92 1.05
CA GLN A 31 3.07 -14.91 1.23
C GLN A 31 3.45 -14.35 -0.14
N ILE A 32 2.87 -13.22 -0.50
CA ILE A 32 3.09 -12.59 -1.81
C ILE A 32 3.79 -11.25 -1.59
N LYS A 33 4.94 -11.05 -2.22
CA LYS A 33 5.60 -9.74 -2.22
C LYS A 33 4.80 -8.77 -3.05
N MET A 34 4.45 -7.63 -2.47
CA MET A 34 3.71 -6.57 -3.13
C MET A 34 4.57 -5.33 -3.28
N LYS A 35 4.36 -4.59 -4.37
CA LYS A 35 5.02 -3.31 -4.58
C LYS A 35 4.03 -2.25 -5.06
N VAL A 36 3.91 -1.19 -4.29
CA VAL A 36 3.07 -0.04 -4.60
C VAL A 36 3.87 0.91 -5.49
N THR A 37 3.22 1.50 -6.49
CA THR A 37 3.80 2.54 -7.35
C THR A 37 2.71 3.55 -7.70
N HIS A 38 3.11 4.75 -8.17
CA HIS A 38 2.17 5.79 -8.62
C HIS A 38 1.09 6.12 -7.58
N LEU A 39 1.49 6.26 -6.32
CA LEU A 39 0.60 6.60 -5.21
C LEU A 39 0.07 8.04 -5.34
N VAL A 40 -1.25 8.19 -5.20
CA VAL A 40 -1.97 9.47 -5.21
C VAL A 40 -2.85 9.54 -3.97
N ASP A 41 -2.71 10.62 -3.20
CA ASP A 41 -3.61 10.92 -2.08
C ASP A 41 -4.93 11.53 -2.59
N LYS A 42 -6.06 10.92 -2.24
CA LYS A 42 -7.42 11.38 -2.59
C LYS A 42 -8.19 11.89 -1.36
N GLY A 43 -7.48 12.27 -0.30
CA GLY A 43 -8.05 12.77 0.95
C GLY A 43 -8.36 11.63 1.93
N TYR A 44 -9.39 10.84 1.64
CA TYR A 44 -9.87 9.76 2.52
C TYR A 44 -9.24 8.39 2.25
N TYR A 45 -8.71 8.19 1.04
CA TYR A 45 -8.06 6.97 0.61
C TYR A 45 -6.83 7.31 -0.23
N TYR A 46 -5.94 6.33 -0.39
CA TYR A 46 -4.87 6.37 -1.36
C TYR A 46 -5.27 5.56 -2.59
N GLN A 47 -4.98 6.10 -3.78
CA GLN A 47 -5.08 5.39 -5.06
C GLN A 47 -3.68 5.08 -5.56
N PHE A 48 -3.43 3.88 -6.08
CA PHE A 48 -2.10 3.46 -6.53
C PHE A 48 -2.14 2.35 -7.59
N HIS A 49 -0.97 2.07 -8.16
CA HIS A 49 -0.71 0.88 -8.96
C HIS A 49 -0.05 -0.18 -8.09
N LEU A 50 -0.49 -1.43 -8.21
CA LEU A 50 -0.01 -2.54 -7.40
C LEU A 50 0.64 -3.61 -8.28
N TRP A 51 1.91 -3.88 -8.02
CA TRP A 51 2.62 -5.02 -8.58
C TRP A 51 2.51 -6.20 -7.62
N ARG A 52 2.06 -7.34 -8.16
CA ARG A 52 1.98 -8.63 -7.47
C ARG A 52 2.75 -9.67 -8.26
N GLY A 53 4.04 -9.81 -7.97
CA GLY A 53 4.97 -10.52 -8.85
C GLY A 53 5.05 -9.83 -10.22
N ASN A 54 4.69 -10.53 -11.29
CA ASN A 54 4.74 -10.02 -12.67
C ASN A 54 3.40 -9.45 -13.17
N VAL A 55 2.39 -9.36 -12.29
CA VAL A 55 1.07 -8.83 -12.65
C VAL A 55 0.94 -7.41 -12.09
N LEU A 56 0.51 -6.48 -12.94
CA LEU A 56 0.19 -5.11 -12.59
C LEU A 56 -1.33 -4.92 -12.50
N SER A 57 -1.80 -4.45 -11.35
CA SER A 57 -3.15 -3.89 -11.18
C SER A 57 -3.07 -2.36 -11.17
N ILE A 58 -3.98 -1.71 -11.90
CA ILE A 58 -4.02 -0.25 -12.06
C ILE A 58 -5.21 0.29 -11.26
N SER A 59 -5.00 1.42 -10.59
CA SER A 59 -6.03 2.16 -9.85
C SER A 59 -6.63 1.42 -8.65
N GLU A 60 -5.82 0.63 -7.96
CA GLU A 60 -6.17 0.05 -6.67
C GLU A 60 -6.32 1.14 -5.59
N THR A 61 -7.11 0.85 -4.56
CA THR A 61 -7.40 1.83 -3.49
C THR A 61 -7.30 1.20 -2.11
N VAL A 62 -6.81 1.98 -1.14
CA VAL A 62 -6.84 1.61 0.29
C VAL A 62 -7.31 2.79 1.12
N TRP A 63 -8.23 2.55 2.04
CA TRP A 63 -8.71 3.59 2.95
C TRP A 63 -7.65 3.91 3.99
N LYS A 64 -7.50 5.20 4.35
CA LYS A 64 -6.49 5.60 5.35
C LYS A 64 -6.77 5.01 6.72
N ASP A 65 -8.03 4.79 7.05
CA ASP A 65 -8.41 4.22 8.34
C ASP A 65 -8.04 2.72 8.46
N ASP A 66 -7.95 2.00 7.33
CA ASP A 66 -7.46 0.62 7.33
C ASP A 66 -5.95 0.54 7.63
N LEU A 67 -5.18 1.56 7.23
CA LEU A 67 -3.74 1.64 7.45
C LEU A 67 -3.38 2.06 8.89
N ARG A 68 -4.25 2.82 9.55
CA ARG A 68 -4.04 3.31 10.92
C ARG A 68 -4.06 2.21 11.97
N GLY A 69 -4.45 1.00 11.59
CA GLY A 69 -4.68 -0.11 12.50
C GLY A 69 -5.90 0.18 13.37
N LYS A 70 -6.95 -0.63 13.23
CA LYS A 70 -7.82 -0.81 14.39
C LYS A 70 -6.95 -1.40 15.49
N ALA A 71 -6.67 -0.60 16.51
CA ALA A 71 -6.26 -1.09 17.82
C ALA A 71 -7.44 -1.89 18.36
N GLU A 72 -7.50 -3.17 17.99
CA GLU A 72 -8.26 -4.19 18.72
C GLU A 72 -7.30 -4.96 19.63
#